data_AF-A0A520GVV5-F1
#
_entry.id   AF-A0A520GVV5-F1
#
_cell.length_a   1.000
_cell.length_b   1.000
_cell.length_c   1.000
_cell.angle_alpha   90.00
_cell.angle_beta   90.00
_cell.angle_gamma   90.00
#
_symmetry.space_group_name_H-M   'P 1'
#
loop_
_entity.id
_entity.type
_entity.pdbx_description
1 polymer ?
#
loop_
_entity_poly.entity_id
_entity_poly.type
_entity_poly.pdbx_seq_one_letter_code
_entity_poly.pdbx_strand_id
1 'polypeptide(L)'
;MSCTETISPRVVRTVTKKVKGNAYELVTEENRAYLNTLPAHIKLGYQLNYDHLNIVLAHGSTRSNNEYVLEDADEGYVLDMMAEADANVLCVGHSHLPYHRIIGDKHVINIGSVGKPKDGDPNGCYALLTIEDSIQVEFIRFAYDIEKAATAILQSPLPDELADRLRKAY
;
A
#
# COMPACT_ATOMS: atom_id res chain seq x y z
N MET A 1 -47.34 -23.65 13.86
CA MET A 1 -47.18 -23.82 12.41
C MET A 1 -46.97 -22.45 11.79
N SER A 2 -45.83 -22.29 11.10
CA SER A 2 -45.53 -21.35 10.02
C SER A 2 -45.51 -19.84 10.33
N CYS A 3 -44.35 -19.35 10.78
CA CYS A 3 -43.89 -17.98 10.51
C CYS A 3 -43.24 -17.98 9.11
N THR A 4 -43.89 -17.36 8.12
CA THR A 4 -43.31 -17.10 6.80
C THR A 4 -42.67 -15.71 6.81
N GLU A 5 -41.35 -15.64 6.89
CA GLU A 5 -40.59 -14.44 6.59
C GLU A 5 -40.56 -14.22 5.08
N THR A 6 -41.11 -13.10 4.63
CA THR A 6 -41.00 -12.62 3.26
C THR A 6 -39.61 -12.05 3.02
N ILE A 7 -38.79 -12.81 2.28
CA ILE A 7 -37.49 -12.35 1.78
C ILE A 7 -37.72 -11.24 0.75
N SER A 8 -37.32 -10.03 1.09
CA SER A 8 -37.28 -8.88 0.16
C SER A 8 -36.32 -9.18 -0.99
N PRO A 9 -36.69 -8.93 -2.26
CA PRO A 9 -35.84 -9.25 -3.40
C PRO A 9 -34.56 -8.42 -3.36
N ARG A 10 -33.41 -9.10 -3.37
CA ARG A 10 -32.09 -8.49 -3.58
C ARG A 10 -32.16 -7.65 -4.86
N VAL A 11 -31.95 -6.35 -4.74
CA VAL A 11 -31.78 -5.45 -5.89
C VAL A 11 -30.56 -5.93 -6.66
N VAL A 12 -30.80 -6.67 -7.75
CA VAL A 12 -29.79 -6.96 -8.75
C VAL A 12 -29.52 -5.64 -9.45
N ARG A 13 -28.52 -4.90 -8.97
CA ARG A 13 -28.00 -3.73 -9.69
C ARG A 13 -27.42 -4.24 -11.00
N THR A 14 -28.15 -4.06 -12.08
CA THR A 14 -27.65 -4.22 -13.45
C THR A 14 -26.34 -3.44 -13.55
N VAL A 15 -25.24 -4.09 -13.96
CA VAL A 15 -23.91 -3.48 -14.05
C VAL A 15 -23.93 -2.44 -15.17
N THR A 16 -24.28 -1.21 -14.81
CA THR A 16 -24.29 -0.05 -15.69
C THR A 16 -22.86 0.45 -15.86
N LYS A 17 -22.30 0.24 -17.06
CA LYS A 17 -21.11 0.90 -17.66
C LYS A 17 -19.86 0.94 -16.75
N LYS A 18 -18.82 0.16 -17.09
CA LYS A 18 -17.48 0.32 -16.48
C LYS A 18 -16.94 1.71 -16.83
N VAL A 19 -16.67 2.56 -15.82
CA VAL A 19 -16.17 3.93 -15.99
C VAL A 19 -14.73 4.02 -15.49
N LYS A 20 -13.87 4.75 -16.21
CA LYS A 20 -12.53 5.12 -15.73
C LYS A 20 -12.70 6.22 -14.65
N GLY A 21 -12.78 5.83 -13.38
CA GLY A 21 -12.90 6.77 -12.23
C GLY A 21 -13.48 6.20 -10.91
N ASN A 22 -13.69 4.88 -10.80
CA ASN A 22 -14.79 4.32 -10.01
C ASN A 22 -14.55 3.97 -8.53
N ALA A 23 -13.44 4.39 -7.89
CA ALA A 23 -13.37 4.34 -6.43
C ALA A 23 -14.15 5.51 -5.81
N TYR A 24 -13.96 6.74 -6.31
CA TYR A 24 -14.56 7.96 -5.75
C TYR A 24 -16.08 7.94 -5.70
N GLU A 25 -16.73 7.31 -6.69
CA GLU A 25 -18.18 7.16 -6.75
C GLU A 25 -18.71 6.13 -5.74
N LEU A 26 -17.88 5.16 -5.33
CA LEU A 26 -18.23 4.13 -4.34
C LEU A 26 -17.88 4.54 -2.91
N VAL A 27 -16.90 5.43 -2.73
CA VAL A 27 -16.51 5.95 -1.41
C VAL A 27 -17.56 6.95 -0.93
N THR A 28 -18.28 6.56 0.12
CA THR A 28 -19.30 7.38 0.80
C THR A 28 -18.70 8.65 1.39
N GLU A 29 -19.55 9.63 1.70
CA GLU A 29 -19.11 10.86 2.38
C GLU A 29 -18.44 10.58 3.73
N GLU A 30 -18.99 9.65 4.51
CA GLU A 30 -18.39 9.18 5.77
C GLU A 30 -17.00 8.59 5.55
N ASN A 31 -16.82 7.73 4.55
CA ASN A 31 -15.50 7.17 4.22
C ASN A 31 -14.52 8.26 3.81
N ARG A 32 -14.95 9.26 3.02
CA ARG A 32 -14.10 10.40 2.65
C ARG A 32 -13.72 11.24 3.86
N ALA A 33 -14.67 11.53 4.74
CA ALA A 33 -14.43 12.26 5.96
C ALA A 33 -13.36 11.55 6.80
N TYR A 34 -13.50 10.24 7.00
CA TYR A 34 -12.49 9.42 7.67
C TYR A 34 -11.12 9.46 6.96
N LEU A 35 -11.06 9.19 5.66
CA LEU A 35 -9.80 9.16 4.90
C LEU A 35 -9.06 10.50 4.95
N ASN A 36 -9.79 11.62 4.96
CA ASN A 36 -9.21 12.97 5.07
C ASN A 36 -8.59 13.26 6.44
N THR A 37 -8.90 12.46 7.47
CA THR A 37 -8.26 12.59 8.79
C THR A 37 -6.95 11.83 8.93
N LEU A 38 -6.62 10.95 7.96
CA LEU A 38 -5.42 10.14 8.04
C LEU A 38 -4.18 11.03 7.90
N PRO A 39 -3.12 10.77 8.69
CA PRO A 39 -1.90 11.54 8.60
C PRO A 39 -1.20 11.30 7.26
N ALA A 40 -0.55 12.33 6.73
CA ALA A 40 0.25 12.21 5.51
C ALA A 40 1.47 11.29 5.70
N HIS A 41 2.00 11.22 6.92
CA HIS A 41 3.07 10.32 7.32
C HIS A 41 2.96 9.97 8.80
N ILE A 42 3.48 8.81 9.18
CA ILE A 42 3.60 8.36 10.57
C ILE A 42 5.08 8.39 10.94
N LYS A 43 5.42 8.98 12.09
CA LYS A 43 6.78 8.95 12.64
C LYS A 43 6.79 8.14 13.93
N LEU A 44 7.71 7.19 14.02
CA LEU A 44 7.94 6.35 15.19
C LEU A 44 9.36 6.62 15.68
N GLY A 45 9.49 7.22 16.85
CA GLY A 45 10.77 7.46 17.51
C GLY A 45 11.01 6.40 18.59
N TYR A 46 12.18 5.77 18.55
CA TYR A 46 12.63 4.79 19.52
C TYR A 46 13.88 5.32 20.23
N GLN A 47 13.88 5.22 21.57
CA GLN A 47 15.07 5.41 22.37
C GLN A 47 15.74 4.04 22.57
N LEU A 48 16.86 3.80 21.91
CA LEU A 48 17.61 2.55 22.00
C LEU A 48 18.88 2.81 22.81
N ASN A 49 18.97 2.35 24.06
CA ASN A 49 20.13 2.56 24.94
C ASN A 49 20.68 4.01 24.89
N TYR A 50 21.69 4.27 24.06
CA TYR A 50 22.36 5.56 23.85
C TYR A 50 22.06 6.26 22.52
N ASP A 51 21.31 5.64 21.60
CA ASP A 51 20.96 6.13 20.28
C ASP A 51 19.46 6.39 20.12
N HIS A 52 19.12 7.21 19.11
CA HIS A 52 17.75 7.45 18.67
C HIS A 52 17.55 6.79 17.30
N LEU A 53 16.42 6.12 17.14
CA LEU A 53 15.99 5.56 15.86
C LEU A 53 14.64 6.14 15.48
N ASN A 54 14.61 6.89 14.38
CA ASN A 54 13.39 7.40 13.80
C ASN A 54 13.01 6.61 12.54
N ILE A 55 11.81 6.05 12.55
CA ILE A 55 11.19 5.38 11.41
C ILE A 55 10.06 6.26 10.91
N VAL A 56 10.12 6.63 9.63
CA VAL A 56 9.10 7.44 8.97
C VAL A 56 8.40 6.60 7.91
N LEU A 57 7.08 6.53 7.99
CA LEU A 57 6.22 5.83 7.03
C LEU A 57 5.46 6.86 6.21
N ALA A 58 5.58 6.80 4.89
CA ALA A 58 4.88 7.66 3.95
C ALA A 58 4.28 6.85 2.79
N HIS A 59 3.26 7.38 2.10
CA HIS A 59 2.69 6.67 0.95
C HIS A 59 3.63 6.70 -0.26
N GLY A 60 3.93 7.89 -0.79
CA GLY A 60 4.87 8.10 -1.89
C GLY A 60 6.24 8.50 -1.37
N SER A 61 6.31 9.71 -0.81
CA SER A 61 7.48 10.27 -0.14
C SER A 61 7.07 11.11 1.06
N THR A 62 8.05 11.62 1.83
CA THR A 62 7.76 12.58 2.92
C THR A 62 7.37 13.97 2.41
N ARG A 63 7.61 14.25 1.12
CA ARG A 63 7.32 15.52 0.44
C ARG A 63 6.01 15.48 -0.36
N SER A 64 5.61 14.32 -0.86
CA SER A 64 4.42 14.18 -1.72
C SER A 64 3.86 12.75 -1.74
N ASN A 65 2.53 12.63 -1.70
CA ASN A 65 1.85 11.34 -1.83
C ASN A 65 1.95 10.73 -3.24
N ASN A 66 2.21 11.53 -4.28
CA ASN A 66 2.22 11.08 -5.68
C ASN A 66 3.64 10.84 -6.21
N GLU A 67 4.64 10.94 -5.35
CA GLU A 67 6.03 10.76 -5.72
C GLU A 67 6.42 9.29 -5.67
N TYR A 68 7.18 8.86 -6.68
CA TYR A 68 7.75 7.52 -6.74
C TYR A 68 9.19 7.57 -6.25
N VAL A 69 9.43 7.09 -5.04
CA VAL A 69 10.79 6.82 -4.55
C VAL A 69 11.17 5.41 -5.02
N LEU A 70 11.84 5.33 -6.16
CA LEU A 70 12.29 4.08 -6.78
C LEU A 70 13.70 3.68 -6.29
N GLU A 71 14.09 2.43 -6.53
CA GLU A 71 15.37 1.89 -6.08
C GLU A 71 16.57 2.67 -6.64
N ASP A 72 16.46 3.15 -7.88
CA ASP A 72 17.47 3.91 -8.62
C ASP A 72 17.37 5.44 -8.45
N ALA A 73 16.53 5.92 -7.52
CA ALA A 73 16.43 7.34 -7.22
C ALA A 73 17.80 7.93 -6.79
N ASP A 74 18.03 9.20 -7.08
CA ASP A 74 19.27 9.90 -6.74
C ASP A 74 19.55 9.88 -5.23
N GLU A 75 20.77 9.52 -4.84
CA GLU A 75 21.14 9.36 -3.42
C GLU A 75 21.07 10.67 -2.65
N GLY A 76 21.57 11.76 -3.23
CA GLY A 76 21.57 13.07 -2.58
C GLY A 76 20.14 13.54 -2.30
N TYR A 77 19.27 13.40 -3.31
CA TYR A 77 17.86 13.72 -3.18
C TYR A 77 17.16 12.92 -2.07
N VAL A 78 17.42 11.61 -1.99
CA VAL A 78 16.81 10.74 -0.98
C VAL A 78 17.36 11.05 0.42
N LEU A 79 18.66 11.28 0.55
CA LEU A 79 19.29 11.65 1.83
C LEU A 79 18.78 13.00 2.33
N ASP A 80 18.64 14.01 1.48
CA ASP A 80 18.08 15.32 1.84
C ASP A 80 16.63 15.17 2.35
N MET A 81 15.83 14.39 1.63
CA MET A 81 14.45 14.09 2.02
C MET A 81 14.36 13.37 3.37
N MET A 82 15.25 12.42 3.63
CA MET A 82 15.32 11.71 4.91
C MET A 82 15.80 12.62 6.05
N ALA A 83 16.78 13.50 5.78
CA ALA A 83 17.28 14.46 6.76
C ALA A 83 16.20 15.47 7.16
N GLU A 84 15.44 16.02 6.20
CA GLU A 84 14.28 16.90 6.47
C GLU A 84 13.23 16.22 7.35
N ALA A 85 13.04 14.92 7.17
CA ALA A 85 12.08 14.14 7.94
C ALA A 85 12.63 13.66 9.30
N ASP A 86 13.92 13.87 9.57
CA ASP A 86 14.67 13.28 10.69
C ASP A 86 14.56 11.75 10.71
N ALA A 87 14.71 11.10 9.55
CA ALA A 87 14.56 9.65 9.39
C ALA A 87 15.90 8.92 9.43
N ASN A 88 15.96 7.80 10.16
CA ASN A 88 16.98 6.77 9.99
C ASN A 88 16.47 5.68 9.04
N VAL A 89 15.18 5.36 9.13
CA VAL A 89 14.48 4.43 8.24
C VAL A 89 13.32 5.16 7.59
N LEU A 90 13.24 5.10 6.26
CA LEU A 90 12.13 5.60 5.47
C LEU A 90 11.41 4.42 4.82
N CYS A 91 10.18 4.16 5.23
CA CYS A 91 9.29 3.19 4.63
C CYS A 91 8.31 3.90 3.69
N VAL A 92 8.28 3.50 2.42
CA VAL A 92 7.41 4.03 1.37
C VAL A 92 6.59 2.93 0.71
N GLY A 93 5.54 3.31 0.00
CA GLY A 93 4.74 2.44 -0.85
C GLY A 93 4.67 2.98 -2.28
N HIS A 94 3.45 3.22 -2.76
CA HIS A 94 3.10 3.87 -4.04
C HIS A 94 3.53 3.16 -5.34
N SER A 95 4.80 2.78 -5.48
CA SER A 95 5.32 2.08 -6.66
C SER A 95 4.76 0.66 -6.77
N HIS A 96 4.59 -0.02 -5.63
CA HIS A 96 4.25 -1.44 -5.48
C HIS A 96 5.39 -2.40 -5.88
N LEU A 97 6.62 -1.89 -5.86
CA LEU A 97 7.84 -2.63 -6.17
C LEU A 97 8.68 -2.70 -4.89
N PRO A 98 8.75 -3.86 -4.20
CA PRO A 98 9.51 -3.97 -2.98
C PRO A 98 11.00 -3.85 -3.25
N TYR A 99 11.69 -3.03 -2.46
CA TYR A 99 13.14 -2.95 -2.45
C TYR A 99 13.61 -2.47 -1.08
N HIS A 100 14.84 -2.82 -0.73
CA HIS A 100 15.53 -2.28 0.43
C HIS A 100 16.90 -1.79 -0.01
N ARG A 101 17.11 -0.48 0.11
CA ARG A 101 18.37 0.18 -0.21
C ARG A 101 18.97 0.80 1.06
N ILE A 102 20.27 0.64 1.23
CA ILE A 102 21.03 1.28 2.30
C ILE A 102 21.92 2.35 1.67
N ILE A 103 21.80 3.59 2.15
CA ILE A 103 22.60 4.73 1.70
C ILE A 103 23.31 5.29 2.94
N GLY A 104 24.60 5.01 3.09
CA GLY A 104 25.32 5.30 4.34
C GLY A 104 24.76 4.46 5.51
N ASP A 105 24.22 5.12 6.53
CA ASP A 105 23.55 4.52 7.70
C ASP A 105 22.01 4.55 7.59
N LYS A 106 21.47 5.01 6.45
CA LYS A 106 20.04 5.21 6.23
C LYS A 106 19.42 4.04 5.48
N HIS A 107 18.24 3.60 5.93
CA HIS A 107 17.48 2.53 5.30
C HIS A 107 16.29 3.11 4.53
N VAL A 108 16.19 2.82 3.24
CA VAL A 108 15.05 3.18 2.38
C VAL A 108 14.37 1.89 1.95
N ILE A 109 13.09 1.76 2.29
CA ILE A 109 12.35 0.51 2.13
C ILE A 109 11.05 0.81 1.40
N ASN A 110 10.89 0.28 0.19
CA ASN A 110 9.56 0.16 -0.39
C ASN A 110 8.93 -1.14 0.07
N ILE A 111 7.80 -1.06 0.78
CA ILE A 111 7.23 -2.21 1.48
C ILE A 111 6.46 -3.17 0.56
N GLY A 112 6.42 -2.89 -0.74
CA GLY A 112 5.69 -3.68 -1.73
C GLY A 112 4.20 -3.36 -1.75
N SER A 113 3.37 -4.37 -2.03
CA SER A 113 1.91 -4.21 -2.10
C SER A 113 1.17 -5.45 -1.64
N VAL A 114 0.20 -5.24 -0.74
CA VAL A 114 -0.71 -6.27 -0.25
C VAL A 114 -1.72 -6.68 -1.33
N GLY A 115 -2.25 -5.72 -2.10
CA GLY A 115 -3.43 -5.93 -2.95
C GLY A 115 -3.23 -5.65 -4.44
N LYS A 116 -2.07 -5.12 -4.85
CA LYS A 116 -1.75 -4.90 -6.26
C LYS A 116 -0.22 -4.94 -6.49
N PRO A 117 0.44 -6.10 -6.32
CA PRO A 117 1.86 -6.23 -6.67
C PRO A 117 2.14 -5.84 -8.13
N LYS A 118 3.35 -5.34 -8.43
CA LYS A 118 3.76 -4.93 -9.79
C LYS A 118 5.13 -5.50 -10.21
N ASP A 119 5.60 -6.50 -9.49
CA ASP A 119 6.94 -7.08 -9.59
C ASP A 119 6.95 -8.49 -10.18
N GLY A 120 5.85 -8.89 -10.82
CA GLY A 120 5.72 -10.22 -11.44
C GLY A 120 5.34 -11.36 -10.48
N ASP A 121 5.27 -11.12 -9.17
CA ASP A 121 4.72 -12.09 -8.19
C ASP A 121 3.33 -11.64 -7.71
N PRO A 122 2.25 -12.34 -8.08
CA PRO A 122 0.89 -11.95 -7.73
C PRO A 122 0.53 -12.18 -6.25
N ASN A 123 1.40 -12.82 -5.45
CA ASN A 123 1.22 -12.95 -4.02
C ASN A 123 1.30 -11.58 -3.33
N GLY A 124 0.51 -11.41 -2.27
CA GLY A 124 0.58 -10.19 -1.47
C GLY A 124 1.94 -10.06 -0.81
N CYS A 125 2.42 -8.82 -0.67
CA CYS A 125 3.74 -8.51 -0.12
C CYS A 125 3.63 -7.45 0.99
N TYR A 126 4.38 -7.67 2.07
CA TYR A 126 4.67 -6.68 3.09
C TYR A 126 6.12 -6.82 3.58
N ALA A 127 6.65 -5.78 4.23
CA ALA A 127 7.96 -5.83 4.86
C ALA A 127 7.83 -6.13 6.37
N LEU A 128 8.63 -7.06 6.86
CA LEU A 128 8.87 -7.30 8.29
C LEU A 128 10.21 -6.65 8.66
N LEU A 129 10.15 -5.70 9.60
CA LEU A 129 11.32 -5.02 10.12
C LEU A 129 11.63 -5.56 11.52
N THR A 130 12.84 -6.09 11.71
CA THR A 130 13.35 -6.53 13.01
C THR A 130 14.44 -5.56 13.45
N ILE A 131 14.27 -4.98 14.64
CA ILE A 131 15.16 -3.95 15.20
C ILE A 131 15.79 -4.52 16.47
N GLU A 132 17.06 -4.89 16.37
CA GLU A 132 17.89 -5.35 17.49
C GLU A 132 19.20 -4.53 17.49
N ASP A 133 20.37 -5.20 17.46
CA ASP A 133 21.68 -4.55 17.27
C ASP A 133 21.83 -3.98 15.84
N SER A 134 21.01 -4.45 14.90
CA SER A 134 20.94 -3.99 13.51
C SER A 134 19.51 -4.02 13.00
N ILE A 135 19.26 -3.33 11.88
CA ILE A 135 17.95 -3.31 11.22
C ILE A 135 17.94 -4.38 10.13
N GLN A 136 17.09 -5.39 10.31
CA GLN A 136 16.86 -6.45 9.34
C GLN A 136 15.52 -6.24 8.65
N VAL A 137 15.48 -6.45 7.33
CA VAL A 137 14.30 -6.25 6.50
C VAL A 137 14.02 -7.53 5.71
N GLU A 138 12.83 -8.09 5.88
CA GLU A 138 12.37 -9.26 5.14
C GLU A 138 11.09 -8.92 4.35
N PHE A 139 11.05 -9.27 3.07
CA PHE A 139 9.83 -9.16 2.26
C PHE A 139 9.05 -10.46 2.34
N ILE A 140 7.93 -10.42 3.06
CA ILE A 140 7.08 -11.58 3.25
C ILE A 140 6.04 -11.65 2.14
N ARG A 141 6.02 -12.79 1.43
CA ARG A 141 4.99 -13.14 0.46
C ARG A 141 3.95 -14.03 1.09
N PHE A 142 2.68 -13.73 0.83
CA PHE A 142 1.58 -14.57 1.27
C PHE A 142 0.59 -14.83 0.14
N ALA A 143 0.18 -16.10 0.04
CA ALA A 143 -0.82 -16.53 -0.91
C ALA A 143 -2.21 -16.07 -0.48
N TYR A 144 -3.04 -15.71 -1.47
CA TYR A 144 -4.47 -15.46 -1.30
C TYR A 144 -5.20 -15.94 -2.55
N ASP A 145 -6.53 -15.97 -2.51
CA ASP A 145 -7.34 -16.37 -3.66
C ASP A 145 -7.39 -15.25 -4.71
N ILE A 146 -6.36 -15.23 -5.56
CA ILE A 146 -6.19 -14.25 -6.65
C ILE A 146 -7.37 -14.30 -7.62
N GLU A 147 -7.87 -15.50 -7.94
CA GLU A 147 -8.98 -15.65 -8.88
C GLU A 147 -10.30 -15.15 -8.31
N LYS A 148 -10.55 -15.34 -7.01
CA LYS A 148 -11.70 -14.74 -6.34
C LYS A 148 -11.61 -13.21 -6.35
N ALA A 149 -10.44 -12.63 -6.07
CA ALA A 149 -10.25 -11.18 -6.11
C ALA A 149 -10.41 -10.63 -7.55
N ALA A 150 -9.81 -11.28 -8.54
CA ALA A 150 -9.93 -10.93 -9.95
C ALA A 150 -11.39 -11.04 -10.44
N THR A 151 -12.12 -12.09 -10.05
CA THR A 151 -13.54 -12.26 -10.37
C THR A 151 -14.39 -11.15 -9.75
N ALA A 152 -14.10 -10.74 -8.52
CA ALA A 152 -14.78 -9.61 -7.88
C ALA A 152 -14.55 -8.30 -8.65
N ILE A 153 -13.33 -8.07 -9.18
CA ILE A 153 -13.05 -6.92 -10.06
C ILE A 153 -13.89 -6.99 -11.34
N LEU A 154 -13.94 -8.15 -12.00
CA LEU A 154 -14.73 -8.34 -13.23
C LEU A 154 -16.23 -8.08 -13.00
N GLN A 155 -16.75 -8.49 -11.85
CA GLN A 155 -18.14 -8.27 -11.43
C GLN A 155 -18.43 -6.86 -10.90
N SER A 156 -17.40 -6.03 -10.75
CA SER A 156 -17.52 -4.65 -10.29
C SER A 156 -17.60 -3.64 -11.45
N PRO A 157 -17.94 -2.37 -11.16
CA PRO A 157 -17.85 -1.28 -12.14
C PRO A 157 -16.42 -0.90 -12.55
N LEU A 158 -15.38 -1.54 -11.99
CA LEU A 158 -13.99 -1.25 -12.32
C LEU A 158 -13.61 -1.82 -13.71
N PRO A 159 -12.58 -1.25 -14.37
CA PRO A 159 -12.05 -1.78 -15.63
C PRO A 159 -11.57 -3.23 -15.50
N ASP A 160 -11.92 -4.08 -16.46
CA ASP A 160 -11.53 -5.51 -16.47
C ASP A 160 -10.02 -5.72 -16.51
N GLU A 161 -9.28 -4.78 -17.09
CA GLU A 161 -7.82 -4.79 -17.14
C GLU A 161 -7.18 -4.89 -15.75
N LEU A 162 -7.85 -4.37 -14.70
CA LEU A 162 -7.33 -4.47 -13.33
C LEU A 162 -7.29 -5.92 -12.83
N ALA A 163 -8.19 -6.79 -13.32
CA ALA A 163 -8.17 -8.21 -12.98
C ALA A 163 -6.97 -8.92 -13.65
N ASP A 164 -6.64 -8.56 -14.89
CA ASP A 164 -5.46 -9.11 -15.59
C ASP A 164 -4.15 -8.65 -14.94
N ARG A 165 -4.07 -7.36 -14.59
CA ARG A 165 -2.95 -6.79 -13.84
C ARG A 165 -2.75 -7.45 -12.48
N LEU A 166 -3.83 -7.77 -11.77
CA LEU A 166 -3.75 -8.48 -10.49
C LEU A 166 -3.18 -9.89 -10.67
N ARG A 167 -3.64 -10.63 -11.69
CA ARG A 167 -3.17 -12.00 -11.99
C ARG A 167 -1.70 -12.07 -12.37
N LYS A 168 -1.23 -11.06 -13.10
CA LYS A 168 0.12 -11.02 -13.70
C LYS A 168 1.10 -10.12 -12.94
N ALA A 169 0.62 -9.38 -11.92
CA ALA A 169 1.38 -8.43 -11.13
C ALA A 169 2.15 -7.37 -11.96
N TYR A 170 1.43 -6.51 -12.71
CA TYR A 170 2.00 -5.37 -13.46
C TYR A 170 1.11 -4.11 -13.51
#